data_AF-A0AA96MXV0-F1
#
_entry.id   AF-A0AA96MXV0-F1
#
_cell.length_a   1.000
_cell.length_b   1.000
_cell.length_c   1.000
_cell.angle_alpha   90.00
_cell.angle_beta   90.00
_cell.angle_gamma   90.00
#
_symmetry.space_group_name_H-M   'P 1'
#
loop_
_entity.id
_entity.type
_entity.pdbx_description
1 polymer ?
#
loop_
_entity_poly.entity_id
_entity_poly.type
_entity_poly.pdbx_seq_one_letter_code
_entity_poly.pdbx_strand_id
1 'polypeptide(L)' 'MEQKQIASFIVRFHLAEIDEQTGKKKWRIKVSHVQEDIEILFETIEDAMNFMRNIIGD' A
#
# COMPACT_ATOMS: atom_id res chain seq x y z
N MET A 1 -10.92 23.95 7.25
CA MET A 1 -11.18 22.59 6.74
C MET A 1 -11.00 21.66 7.92
N GLU A 2 -11.99 20.83 8.24
CA GLU A 2 -11.83 19.83 9.30
C GLU A 2 -10.71 18.88 8.89
N GLN A 3 -9.64 18.83 9.69
CA GLN A 3 -8.61 17.82 9.55
C GLN A 3 -9.29 16.48 9.82
N LYS A 4 -9.41 15.61 8.80
CA LYS A 4 -9.97 14.27 8.97
C LYS A 4 -9.13 13.59 10.06
N GLN A 5 -9.68 13.42 11.27
CA GLN A 5 -8.95 12.87 12.42
C GLN A 5 -8.49 11.42 12.18
N ILE A 6 -9.11 10.73 11.21
CA ILE A 6 -8.84 9.33 10.90
C ILE A 6 -8.74 9.16 9.39
N ALA A 7 -7.62 8.63 8.93
CA ALA A 7 -7.43 8.08 7.59
C ALA A 7 -7.46 6.55 7.66
N SER A 8 -8.22 5.91 6.77
CA SER A 8 -8.46 4.47 6.81
C SER A 8 -7.97 3.84 5.52
N PHE A 9 -7.17 2.79 5.65
CA PHE A 9 -6.59 2.09 4.52
C PHE A 9 -6.93 0.60 4.58
N ILE A 10 -7.21 0.00 3.43
CA ILE A 10 -7.19 -1.45 3.26
C ILE A 10 -5.91 -1.78 2.52
N VAL A 11 -5.03 -2.56 3.17
CA VAL A 11 -3.77 -3.02 2.57
C VAL A 11 -3.86 -4.53 2.33
N ARG A 12 -3.68 -4.96 1.09
CA ARG A 12 -3.69 -6.38 0.70
C ARG A 12 -2.35 -6.77 0.10
N PHE A 13 -1.86 -7.94 0.50
CA PHE A 13 -0.62 -8.52 0.02
C PHE A 13 -0.93 -9.76 -0.81
N HIS A 14 -0.50 -9.75 -2.06
CA HIS A 14 -0.63 -10.88 -2.98
C HIS A 14 0.77 -11.37 -3.32
N LEU A 15 1.06 -12.65 -3.04
CA LEU A 15 2.29 -13.26 -3.51
C LEU A 15 2.17 -13.46 -5.02
N ALA A 16 2.90 -12.66 -5.80
CA ALA A 16 2.84 -12.71 -7.25
C ALA A 16 3.72 -13.83 -7.80
N GLU A 17 4.92 -13.99 -7.23
CA GLU A 17 5.92 -14.93 -7.69
C GLU A 17 6.89 -15.27 -6.55
N ILE A 18 7.53 -16.43 -6.64
CA ILE A 18 8.73 -16.74 -5.87
C ILE A 18 9.85 -16.91 -6.90
N ASP A 19 10.88 -16.09 -6.81
CA ASP A 19 12.08 -16.20 -7.65
C ASP A 19 12.74 -17.57 -7.40
N GLU A 20 12.76 -18.42 -8.43
CA GLU A 20 13.21 -19.81 -8.31
C GLU A 20 14.71 -19.95 -8.01
N GLN A 21 15.51 -18.92 -8.32
CA GLN A 21 16.96 -18.95 -8.14
C GLN A 21 17.36 -18.47 -6.74
N THR A 22 16.67 -17.44 -6.23
CA THR A 22 17.01 -16.77 -4.98
C THR A 22 16.06 -17.11 -3.83
N GLY A 23 14.92 -17.73 -4.13
CA GLY A 23 13.84 -18.00 -3.17
C GLY A 23 13.09 -16.73 -2.72
N LYS A 24 13.38 -15.57 -3.32
CA LYS A 24 12.78 -14.29 -2.90
C LYS A 24 11.33 -14.19 -3.36
N LYS A 25 10.45 -13.81 -2.44
CA LYS A 25 9.04 -13.57 -2.71
C LYS A 25 8.85 -12.20 -3.36
N LYS A 26 8.25 -12.16 -4.54
CA LYS A 26 7.76 -10.93 -5.19
C LYS A 26 6.32 -10.70 -4.76
N TRP A 27 6.08 -9.58 -4.09
CA TRP A 27 4.75 -9.23 -3.58
C TRP A 27 4.13 -8.14 -4.45
N ARG A 28 2.81 -8.23 -4.62
CA ARG A 28 1.98 -7.15 -5.12
C ARG A 28 1.12 -6.64 -3.97
N ILE A 29 1.29 -5.38 -3.64
CA ILE A 29 0.64 -4.72 -2.50
C ILE A 29 -0.40 -3.78 -3.05
N LYS A 30 -1.64 -3.93 -2.60
CA LYS A 30 -2.76 -3.07 -2.99
C LYS A 30 -3.17 -2.23 -1.79
N VAL A 31 -3.13 -0.91 -1.93
CA VAL A 31 -3.61 0.03 -0.92
C VAL A 31 -4.85 0.71 -1.44
N SER A 32 -5.94 0.62 -0.69
CA SER A 32 -7.18 1.37 -0.94
C SER A 32 -7.41 2.39 0.18
N HIS A 33 -7.48 3.68 -0.16
CA HIS A 33 -7.89 4.74 0.78
C HIS A 33 -9.42 4.79 0.84
N VAL A 34 -9.98 4.39 1.98
CA VAL A 34 -11.44 4.14 2.13
C VAL A 34 -12.25 5.42 1.94
N GLN A 35 -11.72 6.56 2.35
CA GLN A 35 -12.43 7.85 2.32
C GLN A 35 -12.51 8.47 0.92
N GLU A 36 -11.57 8.16 0.02
CA GLU A 36 -11.45 8.82 -1.29
C GLU A 36 -11.57 7.84 -2.46
N ASP A 37 -11.84 6.57 -2.16
CA ASP A 37 -11.95 5.48 -3.14
C ASP A 37 -10.73 5.40 -4.10
N ILE A 38 -9.56 5.79 -3.58
CA ILE A 38 -8.29 5.71 -4.30
C ILE A 38 -7.71 4.33 -4.10
N GLU A 39 -7.28 3.69 -5.19
CA GLU A 39 -6.65 2.39 -5.17
C GLU A 39 -5.35 2.39 -5.98
N ILE A 40 -4.26 1.95 -5.36
CA ILE A 40 -2.93 1.90 -5.99
C ILE A 40 -2.24 0.57 -5.69
N LEU A 41 -1.46 0.09 -6.66
CA LEU A 41 -0.63 -1.11 -6.56
C LEU A 41 0.84 -0.72 -6.39
N PHE A 42 1.54 -1.47 -5.54
CA PHE A 42 2.96 -1.30 -5.23
C PHE A 42 3.68 -2.66 -5.26
N GLU A 43 4.98 -2.63 -5.53
CA GLU A 43 5.85 -3.81 -5.48
C GLU A 43 6.58 -3.93 -4.13
N THR A 44 6.70 -2.82 -3.39
CA THR A 44 7.41 -2.76 -2.12
C THR A 44 6.55 -2.19 -0.99
N ILE A 45 6.80 -2.65 0.24
CA ILE A 45 6.14 -2.12 1.44
C ILE A 45 6.50 -0.65 1.64
N GLU A 46 7.74 -0.28 1.33
CA GLU A 46 8.24 1.08 1.50
C GLU A 46 7.46 2.07 0.65
N ASP A 47 7.21 1.75 -0.63
CA ASP A 47 6.42 2.62 -1.51
C ASP A 47 4.97 2.73 -1.06
N ALA A 48 4.36 1.60 -0.63
CA ALA A 48 3.00 1.60 -0.08
C ALA A 48 2.89 2.46 1.18
N MET A 49 3.89 2.40 2.07
CA MET A 49 3.97 3.22 3.28
C MET A 49 4.20 4.70 2.96
N ASN A 50 5.06 5.01 1.99
CA ASN A 50 5.29 6.39 1.52
C ASN A 50 3.99 7.00 0.96
N PHE A 51 3.22 6.21 0.20
CA PHE A 51 1.90 6.65 -0.25
C PHE A 51 0.96 6.96 0.92
N MET A 52 0.85 6.07 1.91
CA MET A 52 -0.01 6.31 3.07
C MET A 52 0.42 7.53 3.89
N ARG A 53 1.74 7.72 4.07
CA ARG A 53 2.33 8.92 4.70
C ARG A 53 1.93 10.22 4.00
N ASN A 54 2.08 10.25 2.67
CA ASN A 54 1.65 11.40 1.87
C ASN A 54 0.15 11.72 2.01
N ILE A 55 -0.71 10.71 2.14
CA ILE A 55 -2.15 10.92 2.34
C ILE A 55 -2.46 11.49 3.74
N ILE A 56 -1.75 11.06 4.78
CA ILE A 56 -1.96 11.58 6.14
C ILE A 56 -1.20 12.88 6.42
N GLY A 57 -0.28 13.28 5.53
CA GLY A 57 0.55 14.47 5.67
C GLY A 57 1.75 14.30 6.62
N ASP A 58 2.32 13.09 6.68
CA ASP A 58 3.56 12.75 7.42
C ASP A 58 4.77 12.66 6.48
#